data_AF-A0A0R2U6Y9-F1
#
_entry.id   AF-A0A0R2U6Y9-F1
#
_cell.length_a   1.000
_cell.length_b   1.000
_cell.length_c   1.000
_cell.angle_alpha   90.00
_cell.angle_beta   90.00
_cell.angle_gamma   90.00
#
_symmetry.space_group_name_H-M   'P 1'
#
loop_
_entity.id
_entity.type
_entity.pdbx_description
1 polymer ?
#
loop_
_entity_poly.entity_id
_entity_poly.type
_entity_poly.pdbx_seq_one_letter_code
_entity_poly.pdbx_strand_id
1 'polypeptide(L)'
;MKLSHCEIKLMVTENLTLQTSWNNAGEVIDRWLEDRRELLAMYCELTEITDFTEVDNHHSEELKLFCEMMVDYASAGHFEIFDYLNQEGALFKDKAGLKKGSELIEKIQPSTELILDFNEKYLITD
;
A
#
# COMPACT_ATOMS: atom_id res chain seq x y z
N MET A 1 30.93 10.26 -33.96
CA MET A 1 30.19 9.02 -33.69
C MET A 1 28.72 9.32 -33.95
N LYS A 2 28.14 8.88 -35.08
CA LYS A 2 26.70 9.08 -35.35
C LYS A 2 25.98 7.82 -34.87
N LEU A 3 25.11 7.97 -33.88
CA LEU A 3 24.20 6.91 -33.47
C LEU A 3 23.28 6.58 -34.65
N SER A 4 23.12 5.30 -34.93
CA SER A 4 22.24 4.81 -35.98
C SER A 4 20.78 5.12 -35.65
N HIS A 5 19.95 5.22 -36.69
CA HIS A 5 18.51 5.42 -36.53
C HIS A 5 17.85 4.34 -35.65
N CYS A 6 18.43 3.13 -35.61
CA CYS A 6 17.95 2.02 -34.78
C CYS A 6 18.25 2.26 -33.30
N GLU A 7 19.45 2.75 -32.96
CA GLU A 7 19.84 3.08 -31.58
C GLU A 7 19.03 4.25 -31.01
N ILE A 8 18.73 5.26 -31.85
CA ILE A 8 17.86 6.38 -31.45
C ILE A 8 16.44 5.89 -31.14
N LYS A 9 15.90 4.99 -31.98
CA LYS A 9 14.56 4.44 -31.79
C LYS A 9 14.49 3.59 -30.51
N LEU A 10 15.54 2.82 -30.21
CA LEU A 10 15.66 2.04 -28.99
C LEU A 10 15.65 2.94 -27.74
N MET A 11 16.51 3.97 -27.70
CA MET A 11 16.58 4.91 -26.57
C MET A 11 15.27 5.65 -26.31
N VAL A 12 14.56 6.07 -27.38
CA VAL A 12 13.26 6.75 -27.25
C VAL A 12 12.21 5.81 -26.66
N THR A 13 12.17 4.56 -27.11
CA THR A 13 11.23 3.56 -26.58
C THR A 13 11.53 3.21 -25.12
N GLU A 14 12.80 3.03 -24.76
CA GLU A 14 13.21 2.80 -23.37
C GLU A 14 12.82 3.98 -22.47
N ASN A 15 13.02 5.22 -22.92
CA ASN A 15 12.66 6.41 -22.17
C ASN A 15 11.15 6.55 -21.95
N LEU A 16 10.33 6.27 -22.98
CA LEU A 16 8.88 6.28 -22.88
C LEU A 16 8.36 5.21 -21.91
N THR A 17 8.95 4.01 -21.96
CA THR A 17 8.56 2.89 -21.10
C THR A 17 8.86 3.21 -19.63
N LEU A 18 10.03 3.80 -19.37
CA LEU A 18 10.37 4.32 -18.05
C LEU A 18 9.39 5.42 -17.62
N GLN A 19 9.13 6.44 -18.44
CA GLN A 19 8.18 7.51 -18.09
C GLN A 19 6.78 6.98 -17.73
N THR A 20 6.24 6.04 -18.49
CA THR A 20 4.94 5.43 -18.18
C THR A 20 4.98 4.67 -16.86
N SER A 21 6.04 3.88 -16.62
CA SER A 21 6.20 3.14 -15.36
C SER A 21 6.24 4.07 -14.14
N TRP A 22 6.85 5.25 -14.28
CA TRP A 22 6.99 6.23 -13.20
C TRP A 22 5.69 6.96 -12.91
N ASN A 23 4.96 7.33 -13.98
CA ASN A 23 3.68 7.99 -13.84
C ASN A 23 2.65 7.07 -13.16
N ASN A 24 2.62 5.80 -13.58
CA ASN A 24 1.76 4.78 -12.97
C ASN A 24 2.10 4.56 -11.50
N ALA A 25 3.38 4.56 -11.14
CA ALA A 25 3.77 4.35 -9.77
C ALA A 25 3.45 5.52 -8.84
N GLY A 26 3.56 6.76 -9.33
CA GLY A 26 3.06 7.93 -8.63
C GLY A 26 1.58 7.79 -8.28
N GLU A 27 0.76 7.37 -9.24
CA GLU A 27 -0.67 7.13 -9.03
C GLU A 27 -0.96 6.03 -8.00
N VAL A 28 -0.15 4.96 -7.97
CA VAL A 28 -0.30 3.87 -6.99
C VAL A 28 0.05 4.34 -5.57
N ILE A 29 1.14 5.10 -5.42
CA ILE A 29 1.52 5.67 -4.12
C ILE A 29 0.49 6.70 -3.65
N ASP A 30 0.00 7.55 -4.54
CA ASP A 30 -1.00 8.57 -4.20
C ASP A 30 -2.31 7.93 -3.72
N ARG A 31 -2.76 6.85 -4.38
CA ARG A 31 -3.91 6.06 -3.94
C ARG A 31 -3.68 5.43 -2.58
N TRP A 32 -2.53 4.80 -2.36
CA TRP A 32 -2.20 4.19 -1.07
C TRP A 32 -2.15 5.21 0.09
N LEU A 33 -1.74 6.45 -0.20
CA LEU A 33 -1.79 7.54 0.78
C LEU A 33 -3.20 8.08 1.01
N GLU A 34 -4.10 8.02 0.03
CA GLU A 34 -5.53 8.30 0.21
C GLU A 34 -6.19 7.22 1.05
N ASP A 35 -5.95 5.94 0.73
CA ASP A 35 -6.42 4.79 1.50
C ASP A 35 -6.02 4.90 2.98
N ARG A 36 -4.80 5.38 3.26
CA ARG A 36 -4.36 5.67 4.64
C ARG A 36 -5.20 6.77 5.29
N ARG A 37 -5.54 7.84 4.56
CA ARG A 37 -6.34 8.95 5.10
C ARG A 37 -7.75 8.47 5.43
N GLU A 38 -8.37 7.72 4.54
CA GLU A 38 -9.69 7.12 4.74
C GLU A 38 -9.70 6.16 5.93
N LEU A 39 -8.70 5.27 6.01
CA LEU A 39 -8.54 4.36 7.14
C LEU A 39 -8.45 5.09 8.50
N LEU A 40 -7.69 6.19 8.55
CA LEU A 40 -7.57 7.01 9.75
C LEU A 40 -8.85 7.76 10.09
N ALA A 41 -9.62 8.20 9.09
CA ALA A 41 -10.92 8.84 9.29
C ALA A 41 -11.91 7.86 9.92
N MET A 42 -12.03 6.65 9.36
CA MET A 42 -12.89 5.59 9.92
C MET A 42 -12.48 5.19 11.32
N TYR A 43 -11.17 5.14 11.61
CA TYR A 43 -10.70 4.90 12.97
C TYR A 43 -11.22 5.98 13.94
N CYS A 44 -11.10 7.25 13.59
CA CYS A 44 -11.61 8.34 14.42
C CYS A 44 -13.11 8.21 14.66
N GLU A 45 -13.90 7.96 13.61
CA GLU A 45 -15.35 7.76 13.70
C GLU A 45 -15.69 6.60 14.66
N LEU A 46 -15.01 5.46 14.55
CA LEU A 46 -15.20 4.34 15.46
C LEU A 46 -14.86 4.68 16.92
N THR A 47 -13.86 5.54 17.17
CA THR A 47 -13.52 5.94 18.54
C THR A 47 -14.53 6.90 19.18
N GLU A 48 -15.39 7.54 18.38
CA GLU A 48 -16.44 8.44 18.87
C GLU A 48 -17.69 7.67 19.34
N ILE A 49 -17.78 6.38 19.05
CA ILE A 49 -18.86 5.50 19.53
C ILE A 49 -18.72 5.29 21.04
N THR A 50 -19.52 6.03 21.82
CA THR A 50 -19.54 5.94 23.30
C THR A 50 -20.73 5.17 23.86
N ASP A 51 -21.74 4.87 23.04
CA ASP A 51 -22.97 4.22 23.46
C ASP A 51 -23.12 2.84 22.80
N PHE A 52 -23.03 1.79 23.62
CA PHE A 52 -23.17 0.39 23.21
C PHE A 52 -24.46 -0.23 23.77
N THR A 53 -25.43 0.60 24.19
CA THR A 53 -26.62 0.14 24.91
C THR A 53 -27.71 -0.46 24.01
N GLU A 54 -27.69 -0.16 22.71
CA GLU A 54 -28.50 -0.88 21.72
C GLU A 54 -27.63 -1.94 21.03
N VAL A 55 -28.22 -3.13 20.79
CA VAL A 55 -27.68 -4.15 19.87
C VAL A 55 -27.85 -3.58 18.46
N ASP A 56 -27.14 -2.50 18.16
CA ASP A 56 -27.24 -1.78 16.91
C ASP A 56 -26.31 -2.46 15.90
N ASN A 57 -26.90 -3.04 14.87
CA ASN A 57 -26.16 -3.71 13.80
C ASN A 57 -25.23 -2.71 13.05
N HIS A 58 -25.50 -1.41 13.15
CA HIS A 58 -24.71 -0.37 12.50
C HIS A 58 -23.25 -0.33 12.97
N HIS A 59 -23.00 -0.34 14.29
CA HIS A 59 -21.63 -0.34 14.82
C HIS A 59 -20.86 -1.60 14.44
N SER A 60 -21.57 -2.73 14.30
CA SER A 60 -20.96 -3.96 13.81
C SER A 60 -20.60 -3.88 12.33
N GLU A 61 -21.34 -3.12 11.51
CA GLU A 61 -21.06 -2.94 10.10
C GLU A 61 -19.89 -1.98 9.88
N GLU A 62 -19.84 -0.85 10.60
CA GLU A 62 -18.71 0.09 10.56
C GLU A 62 -17.40 -0.57 11.00
N LEU A 63 -17.44 -1.40 12.04
CA LEU A 63 -16.26 -2.15 12.47
C LEU A 63 -15.80 -3.15 11.40
N LYS A 64 -16.73 -3.79 10.69
CA LYS A 64 -16.40 -4.71 9.60
C LYS A 64 -15.72 -3.99 8.43
N LEU A 65 -16.30 -2.86 7.99
CA LEU A 65 -15.74 -2.02 6.93
C LEU A 65 -14.32 -1.53 7.30
N PHE A 66 -14.11 -1.13 8.55
CA PHE A 66 -12.79 -0.76 9.03
C PHE A 66 -11.79 -1.92 8.99
N CYS A 67 -12.20 -3.14 9.37
CA CYS A 67 -11.34 -4.33 9.29
C CYS A 67 -10.94 -4.66 7.84
N GLU A 68 -11.91 -4.66 6.92
CA GLU A 68 -11.68 -4.89 5.50
C GLU A 68 -10.67 -3.88 4.95
N MET A 69 -10.89 -2.59 5.25
CA MET A 69 -10.01 -1.54 4.77
C MET A 69 -8.61 -1.61 5.40
N MET A 70 -8.46 -2.00 6.67
CA MET A 70 -7.12 -2.24 7.24
C MET A 70 -6.35 -3.32 6.48
N VAL A 71 -7.02 -4.42 6.13
CA VAL A 71 -6.41 -5.51 5.36
C VAL A 71 -6.05 -5.05 3.96
N ASP A 72 -6.93 -4.32 3.28
CA ASP A 72 -6.66 -3.80 1.93
C ASP A 72 -5.47 -2.84 1.94
N TYR A 73 -5.41 -1.90 2.89
CA TYR A 73 -4.29 -0.97 3.04
C TYR A 73 -2.96 -1.67 3.32
N ALA A 74 -2.96 -2.67 4.21
CA ALA A 74 -1.76 -3.45 4.53
C ALA A 74 -1.31 -4.29 3.32
N SER A 75 -2.28 -4.87 2.59
CA SER A 75 -2.03 -5.69 1.40
C SER A 75 -1.45 -4.88 0.25
N ALA A 76 -1.99 -3.69 -0.03
CA ALA A 76 -1.43 -2.78 -1.03
C ALA A 76 0.03 -2.43 -0.73
N GLY A 77 0.37 -2.24 0.55
CA GLY A 77 1.75 -2.05 1.00
C GLY A 77 2.66 -3.21 0.59
N HIS A 78 2.30 -4.44 0.99
CA HIS A 78 3.12 -5.63 0.79
C HIS A 78 3.23 -6.10 -0.67
N PHE A 79 2.13 -6.04 -1.42
CA PHE A 79 2.07 -6.66 -2.75
C PHE A 79 2.35 -5.69 -3.90
N GLU A 80 2.16 -4.38 -3.70
CA GLU A 80 2.38 -3.39 -4.75
C GLU A 80 3.48 -2.40 -4.39
N ILE A 81 3.34 -1.70 -3.27
CA ILE A 81 4.19 -0.55 -2.95
C ILE A 81 5.63 -0.98 -2.65
N PHE A 82 5.82 -1.98 -1.79
CA PHE A 82 7.16 -2.42 -1.41
C PHE A 82 7.91 -3.07 -2.57
N ASP A 83 7.21 -3.82 -3.43
CA ASP A 83 7.81 -4.40 -4.62
C ASP A 83 8.24 -3.31 -5.60
N TYR A 84 7.39 -2.30 -5.84
CA TYR A 84 7.75 -1.14 -6.65
C TYR A 84 9.01 -0.42 -6.14
N LEU A 85 9.07 -0.11 -4.83
CA LEU A 85 10.23 0.56 -4.23
C LEU A 85 11.51 -0.28 -4.35
N ASN A 86 11.40 -1.61 -4.25
CA ASN A 86 12.52 -2.51 -4.45
C ASN A 86 12.98 -2.53 -5.92
N GLN A 87 12.05 -2.55 -6.88
CA GLN A 87 12.38 -2.50 -8.31
C GLN A 87 13.08 -1.17 -8.67
N GLU A 88 12.56 -0.04 -8.21
CA GLU A 88 13.18 1.28 -8.36
C GLU A 88 14.61 1.31 -7.79
N GLY A 89 14.77 0.86 -6.53
CA GLY A 89 16.07 0.79 -5.87
C GLY A 89 17.07 -0.08 -6.66
N ALA A 90 16.61 -1.19 -7.25
CA ALA A 90 17.43 -2.04 -8.09
C ALA A 90 17.81 -1.37 -9.41
N LEU A 91 16.86 -0.70 -10.09
CA LEU A 91 17.08 0.03 -11.34
C LEU A 91 18.16 1.12 -11.17
N PHE A 92 18.13 1.84 -10.04
CA PHE A 92 19.11 2.88 -9.73
C PHE A 92 20.37 2.39 -9.04
N LYS A 93 20.47 1.08 -8.76
CA LYS A 93 21.58 0.48 -7.99
C LYS A 93 21.75 1.13 -6.61
N ASP A 94 20.65 1.58 -6.01
CA ASP A 94 20.61 2.17 -4.67
C ASP A 94 20.67 1.07 -3.59
N LYS A 95 21.88 0.59 -3.34
CA LYS A 95 22.13 -0.45 -2.32
C LYS A 95 21.73 -0.02 -0.91
N ALA A 96 21.84 1.28 -0.61
CA ALA A 96 21.51 1.80 0.72
C ALA A 96 20.00 1.82 0.93
N GLY A 97 19.25 2.31 -0.06
CA GLY A 97 17.79 2.29 -0.07
C GLY A 97 17.23 0.87 0.01
N LEU A 98 17.73 -0.05 -0.81
CA LEU A 98 17.30 -1.47 -0.80
C LEU A 98 17.51 -2.12 0.57
N LYS A 99 18.70 -1.95 1.16
CA LYS A 99 18.98 -2.48 2.50
C LYS A 99 18.02 -1.89 3.53
N LYS A 100 17.81 -0.56 3.47
CA LYS A 100 16.93 0.12 4.41
C LYS A 100 15.47 -0.29 4.27
N GLY A 101 15.01 -0.48 3.03
CA GLY A 101 13.67 -0.98 2.72
C GLY A 101 13.42 -2.36 3.33
N SER A 102 14.34 -3.31 3.12
CA SER A 102 14.26 -4.64 3.73
C SER A 102 14.13 -4.59 5.25
N GLU A 103 14.97 -3.79 5.93
CA GLU A 103 14.91 -3.63 7.40
C GLU A 103 13.61 -2.99 7.88
N LEU A 104 12.96 -2.15 7.07
CA LEU A 104 11.68 -1.53 7.40
C LEU A 104 10.52 -2.52 7.21
N ILE A 105 10.53 -3.30 6.14
CA ILE A 105 9.52 -4.32 5.87
C ILE A 105 9.50 -5.35 7.01
N GLU A 106 10.67 -5.81 7.47
CA GLU A 106 10.79 -6.70 8.63
C GLU A 106 10.15 -6.12 9.90
N LYS A 107 10.21 -4.80 10.08
CA LYS A 107 9.59 -4.11 11.23
C LYS A 107 8.10 -3.87 11.06
N ILE A 108 7.62 -3.82 9.82
CA ILE A 108 6.19 -3.67 9.51
C ILE A 108 5.47 -5.02 9.71
N GLN A 109 6.15 -6.13 9.41
CA GLN A 109 5.57 -7.48 9.46
C GLN A 109 4.74 -7.79 10.72
N PRO A 110 5.21 -7.50 11.96
CA PRO A 110 4.41 -7.77 13.16
C PRO A 110 3.11 -6.97 13.22
N SER A 111 3.09 -5.74 12.69
CA SER A 111 1.86 -4.94 12.64
C SER A 111 0.86 -5.48 11.61
N THR A 112 1.35 -6.04 10.51
CA THR A 112 0.49 -6.72 9.52
C THR A 112 -0.14 -7.97 10.10
N GLU A 113 0.62 -8.77 10.86
CA GLU A 113 0.08 -9.94 11.56
C GLU A 113 -1.03 -9.54 12.54
N LEU A 114 -0.82 -8.48 13.33
CA LEU A 114 -1.86 -7.95 14.22
C LEU A 114 -3.12 -7.48 13.48
N ILE A 115 -2.98 -6.87 12.29
CA ILE A 115 -4.11 -6.48 11.46
C ILE A 115 -4.90 -7.71 11.00
N LEU A 116 -4.21 -8.77 10.55
CA LEU A 116 -4.84 -10.01 10.12
C LEU A 116 -5.55 -10.72 11.28
N ASP A 117 -4.89 -10.83 12.44
CA ASP A 117 -5.49 -11.42 13.65
C ASP A 117 -6.75 -10.65 14.10
N PHE A 118 -6.70 -9.30 14.02
CA PHE A 118 -7.85 -8.46 14.32
C PHE A 118 -8.98 -8.70 13.32
N ASN A 119 -8.66 -8.75 12.03
CA ASN A 119 -9.63 -9.03 10.98
C ASN A 119 -10.31 -10.39 11.15
N GLU A 120 -9.55 -11.45 11.43
CA GLU A 120 -10.10 -12.79 11.73
C GLU A 120 -11.06 -12.75 12.92
N LYS A 121 -10.70 -12.02 14.00
CA LYS A 121 -11.52 -11.94 15.21
C LYS A 121 -12.88 -11.26 14.99
N TYR A 122 -12.96 -10.26 14.11
CA TYR A 122 -14.15 -9.41 13.98
C TYR A 122 -14.93 -9.59 12.66
N LEU A 123 -14.33 -10.17 11.62
CA LEU A 123 -15.05 -10.55 10.39
C LEU A 123 -15.54 -12.01 10.39
N ILE A 124 -14.90 -12.91 11.13
CA ILE A 124 -15.41 -14.28 11.32
C ILE A 124 -16.50 -14.20 12.40
N THR A 125 -17.71 -13.83 12.00
CA THR A 125 -18.90 -14.02 12.81
C THR A 125 -19.81 -15.00 12.09
N ASP A 126 -19.93 -16.21 12.64
CA ASP A 126 -21.03 -17.15 12.34
C ASP A 126 -22.40 -16.55 12.68
#